data_AF-A0A968FQ05-F1
#
_entry.id   AF-A0A968FQ05-F1
#
_cell.length_a   1.000
_cell.length_b   1.000
_cell.length_c   1.000
_cell.angle_alpha   90.00
_cell.angle_beta   90.00
_cell.angle_gamma   90.00
#
_symmetry.space_group_name_H-M   'P 1'
#
loop_
_entity.id
_entity.type
_entity.pdbx_description
1 polymer ?
#
loop_
_entity_poly.entity_id
_entity_poly.type
_entity_poly.pdbx_seq_one_letter_code
_entity_poly.pdbx_strand_id
1 'polypeptide(L)'
;YRHVKEDLQLSSISGGTDIISCFMLGNPMLPVRAGEIQCLGLGMDVAALDENHRPVQNRKGELACLSPAPSMPLEFWKDPEGRRYREAYFDQVP
;
A
#
# COMPACT_ATOMS: atom_id res chain seq x y z
N TYR A 1 -13.86 -19.61 -9.17
CA TYR A 1 -14.03 -19.00 -10.51
C TYR A 1 -15.12 -19.64 -11.38
N ARG A 2 -16.03 -20.49 -10.86
CA ARG A 2 -17.04 -21.18 -11.70
C ARG A 2 -18.07 -20.26 -12.38
N HIS A 3 -18.23 -19.03 -11.88
CA HIS A 3 -19.20 -18.04 -12.36
C HIS A 3 -18.54 -16.77 -12.92
N VAL A 4 -17.22 -16.79 -13.12
CA VAL A 4 -16.46 -15.69 -13.73
C VAL A 4 -16.03 -16.19 -15.10
N LYS A 5 -16.09 -15.32 -16.13
CA LYS A 5 -15.63 -15.69 -17.48
C LYS A 5 -14.15 -16.08 -17.46
N GLU A 6 -13.78 -17.05 -18.29
CA GLU A 6 -12.40 -17.57 -18.35
C GLU A 6 -11.41 -16.55 -18.93
N ASP A 7 -11.89 -15.60 -19.73
CA ASP A 7 -11.11 -14.55 -20.41
C ASP A 7 -11.20 -13.18 -19.71
N LEU A 8 -11.72 -13.12 -18.48
CA LEU A 8 -11.80 -11.89 -17.71
C LEU A 8 -10.54 -11.68 -16.86
N GLN A 9 -9.92 -10.50 -16.99
CA GLN A 9 -8.90 -10.08 -16.03
C GLN A 9 -9.55 -9.65 -14.71
N LEU A 10 -9.45 -10.50 -13.70
CA LEU A 10 -9.78 -10.15 -12.33
C LEU A 10 -8.52 -9.65 -11.60
N SER A 11 -8.67 -8.61 -10.79
CA SER A 11 -7.61 -8.15 -9.90
C SER A 11 -8.20 -7.70 -8.56
N SER A 12 -7.52 -8.08 -7.48
CA SER A 12 -7.72 -7.47 -6.17
C SER A 12 -6.66 -6.38 -6.00
N ILE A 13 -7.06 -5.20 -5.56
CA ILE A 13 -6.17 -4.05 -5.33
C ILE A 13 -6.50 -3.41 -3.99
N SER A 14 -5.53 -2.74 -3.37
CA SER A 14 -5.73 -2.04 -2.10
C SER A 14 -5.33 -0.58 -2.24
N GLY A 15 -6.35 0.26 -2.39
CA GLY A 15 -6.24 1.70 -2.49
C GLY A 15 -6.59 2.42 -1.20
N GLY A 16 -6.08 3.64 -1.06
CA GLY A 16 -6.37 4.54 0.05
C GLY A 16 -6.64 5.96 -0.45
N THR A 17 -7.53 6.66 0.26
CA THR A 17 -7.86 8.08 -0.02
C THR A 17 -6.61 8.95 0.07
N ASP A 18 -5.73 8.61 1.00
CA ASP A 18 -4.52 9.36 1.37
C ASP A 18 -3.64 9.64 0.15
N ILE A 19 -3.40 8.64 -0.70
CA ILE A 19 -2.53 8.77 -1.88
C ILE A 19 -3.29 8.78 -3.21
N ILE A 20 -4.63 8.78 -3.18
CA ILE A 20 -5.50 8.72 -4.37
C ILE A 20 -5.06 7.57 -5.32
N SER A 21 -4.61 6.45 -4.74
CA SER A 21 -3.93 5.36 -5.45
C SER A 21 -3.87 4.10 -4.58
N CYS A 22 -3.10 3.10 -5.01
CA CYS A 22 -2.90 1.81 -4.35
C CYS A 22 -1.41 1.51 -4.09
N PHE A 23 -1.11 0.98 -2.90
CA PHE A 23 0.21 0.40 -2.61
C PHE A 23 0.39 -0.99 -3.24
N MET A 24 -0.69 -1.76 -3.32
CA MET A 24 -0.73 -3.08 -3.95
C MET A 24 -1.77 -3.12 -5.07
N LEU A 25 -1.38 -3.70 -6.20
CA LEU A 25 -2.11 -3.67 -7.47
C LEU A 25 -2.30 -5.09 -8.05
N GLY A 26 -3.06 -5.15 -9.14
CA GLY A 26 -3.17 -6.33 -9.99
C GLY A 26 -2.06 -6.38 -11.03
N ASN A 27 -1.70 -7.59 -11.45
CA ASN A 27 -0.78 -7.81 -12.57
C ASN A 27 -1.38 -8.86 -13.52
N PRO A 28 -1.68 -8.52 -14.78
CA PRO A 28 -2.23 -9.47 -15.75
C PRO A 28 -1.36 -10.72 -15.97
N MET A 29 -0.06 -10.64 -15.66
CA MET A 29 0.90 -11.74 -15.82
C MET A 29 1.02 -12.64 -14.59
N LEU A 30 0.34 -12.33 -13.49
CA LEU A 30 0.39 -13.11 -12.25
C LEU A 30 -0.96 -13.78 -11.94
N PRO A 31 -0.96 -14.98 -11.35
CA PRO A 31 -2.20 -15.65 -10.95
C PRO A 31 -2.91 -14.89 -9.82
N VAL A 32 -4.24 -14.99 -9.77
CA VAL A 32 -5.06 -14.46 -8.66
C VAL A 32 -5.35 -15.58 -7.66
N ARG A 33 -4.99 -15.36 -6.38
CA ARG A 33 -5.27 -16.28 -5.27
C ARG A 33 -6.26 -15.65 -4.29
N ALA A 34 -7.16 -16.47 -3.75
CA ALA A 34 -8.12 -16.00 -2.77
C ALA A 34 -7.40 -15.59 -1.47
N GLY A 35 -7.69 -14.38 -0.98
CA GLY A 35 -7.06 -13.84 0.23
C GLY A 35 -5.73 -13.11 0.01
N GLU A 36 -5.27 -12.99 -1.24
CA GLU A 36 -4.01 -12.31 -1.58
C GLU A 36 -4.27 -11.13 -2.54
N ILE A 37 -3.42 -10.10 -2.45
CA ILE A 37 -3.26 -9.10 -3.50
C ILE A 37 -2.01 -9.47 -4.31
N GLN A 38 -2.09 -9.37 -5.65
CA GLN A 38 -1.14 -10.03 -6.55
C GLN A 38 0.29 -9.50 -6.44
N CYS A 39 0.48 -8.18 -6.36
CA CYS A 39 1.82 -7.59 -6.27
C CYS A 39 1.78 -6.16 -5.70
N LEU A 40 2.97 -5.65 -5.38
CA LEU A 40 3.18 -4.24 -5.10
C LEU A 40 3.00 -3.39 -6.38
N GLY A 41 2.62 -2.13 -6.21
CA GLY A 41 2.63 -1.17 -7.30
C GLY A 41 4.06 -0.82 -7.74
N LEU A 42 4.25 -0.58 -9.03
CA LEU A 42 5.55 -0.14 -9.54
C LEU A 42 5.94 1.21 -8.92
N GLY A 43 7.19 1.32 -8.45
CA GLY A 43 7.69 2.51 -7.77
C GLY A 43 7.21 2.69 -6.33
N MET A 44 6.40 1.76 -5.79
CA MET A 44 5.98 1.77 -4.40
C MET A 44 6.96 0.94 -3.56
N ASP A 45 7.75 1.60 -2.73
CA ASP A 45 8.74 0.98 -1.84
C ASP A 45 8.06 0.48 -0.56
N VAL A 46 7.26 -0.58 -0.69
CA VAL A 46 6.34 -1.05 0.35
C VAL A 46 6.93 -2.26 1.08
N ALA A 47 6.88 -2.21 2.42
CA ALA A 47 7.34 -3.28 3.29
C ALA A 47 6.32 -3.58 4.39
N ALA A 48 6.36 -4.82 4.91
CA ALA A 48 5.80 -5.15 6.22
C ALA A 48 6.90 -4.99 7.26
N LEU A 49 6.66 -4.20 8.31
CA LEU A 49 7.62 -3.96 9.39
C LEU A 49 7.26 -4.76 10.65
N ASP A 50 8.25 -5.29 11.35
CA ASP A 50 8.07 -5.84 12.69
C ASP A 50 8.03 -4.76 13.78
N GLU A 51 7.87 -5.17 15.04
CA GLU A 51 7.82 -4.27 16.21
C GLU A 51 9.12 -3.45 16.41
N ASN A 52 10.22 -3.81 15.74
CA ASN A 52 11.48 -3.07 15.75
C ASN A 52 11.68 -2.24 14.48
N HIS A 53 10.62 -2.04 13.68
CA HIS A 53 10.62 -1.32 12.41
C HIS A 53 11.54 -1.94 11.34
N ARG A 54 11.76 -3.26 11.40
CA ARG A 54 12.59 -3.96 10.40
C ARG A 54 11.70 -4.66 9.37
N PRO A 55 12.06 -4.60 8.07
CA PRO A 55 11.32 -5.32 7.03
C PRO A 55 11.30 -6.83 7.29
N VAL A 56 10.12 -7.43 7.18
CA VAL A 56 9.89 -8.87 7.32
C VAL A 56 9.18 -9.45 6.09
N GLN A 57 9.38 -10.75 5.87
CA GLN A 57 8.74 -11.52 4.80
C GLN A 57 7.97 -12.70 5.39
N ASN A 58 6.85 -13.08 4.75
CA ASN A 58 5.99 -14.19 5.17
C ASN A 58 5.53 -14.14 6.63
N ARG A 59 5.43 -12.93 7.18
CA ARG A 59 4.97 -12.65 8.54
C ARG A 59 4.07 -11.44 8.51
N LYS A 60 3.11 -11.41 9.43
CA LYS A 60 2.32 -10.20 9.69
C LYS A 60 3.26 -9.10 10.21
N GLY A 61 3.07 -7.90 9.70
CA GLY A 61 3.75 -6.69 10.13
C GLY A 61 2.89 -5.46 9.82
N GLU A 62 3.40 -4.29 10.16
CA GLU A 62 2.81 -3.01 9.82
C GLU A 62 3.14 -2.62 8.37
N LEU A 63 2.15 -2.16 7.62
CA LEU A 63 2.35 -1.75 6.23
C LEU A 63 3.00 -0.36 6.19
N ALA A 64 4.19 -0.26 5.61
CA ALA A 64 4.90 1.01 5.45
C ALA A 64 5.33 1.22 4.00
N CYS A 65 5.39 2.48 3.57
CA CYS A 65 6.05 2.89 2.33
C CYS A 65 7.32 3.67 2.70
N LEU A 66 8.49 3.12 2.38
CA LEU A 66 9.79 3.59 2.87
C LEU A 66 10.38 4.73 2.03
N SER A 67 9.82 4.96 0.85
CA SER A 67 10.21 6.05 -0.06
C SER A 67 8.99 6.89 -0.47
N PRO A 68 9.16 8.19 -0.79
CA PRO A 68 8.07 9.05 -1.24
C PRO A 68 7.40 8.53 -2.52
N ALA A 69 6.07 8.64 -2.58
CA ALA A 69 5.28 8.35 -3.77
C ALA A 69 4.76 9.66 -4.42
N PRO A 70 4.60 9.71 -5.76
CA PRO A 70 4.23 10.95 -6.45
C PRO A 70 2.89 11.58 -6.02
N SER A 71 1.94 10.77 -5.57
CA SER A 71 0.60 11.21 -5.19
C SER A 71 0.41 11.33 -3.67
N MET A 72 1.50 11.24 -2.90
CA MET A 72 1.45 11.49 -1.45
C MET A 72 0.96 12.92 -1.19
N PRO A 73 0.11 13.15 -0.16
CA PRO A 73 -0.32 14.49 0.19
C PRO A 73 0.87 15.40 0.45
N LEU A 74 0.79 16.64 -0.01
CA LEU A 74 1.78 17.66 0.35
C LEU A 74 1.59 18.08 1.82
N GLU A 75 0.33 18.23 2.24
CA GLU A 75 -0.05 18.64 3.58
C GLU A 75 -1.54 18.31 3.82
N PHE A 76 -1.98 18.41 5.07
CA PHE A 76 -3.39 18.44 5.41
C PHE A 76 -3.94 19.88 5.41
N TRP A 77 -5.17 20.02 4.92
CA TRP A 77 -5.87 21.31 4.99
C TRP A 77 -6.08 21.75 6.44
N LYS A 78 -5.83 23.04 6.71
CA LYS A 78 -5.86 23.65 8.06
C LYS A 78 -4.90 22.97 9.05
N ASP A 79 -3.70 22.65 8.59
CA ASP A 79 -2.60 22.15 9.42
C ASP A 79 -1.33 22.99 9.19
N PRO A 80 -1.32 24.27 9.61
CA PRO A 80 -0.25 25.22 9.25
C PRO A 80 1.13 24.82 9.77
N GLU A 81 1.20 23.98 10.79
CA GLU A 81 2.46 23.46 11.35
C GLU A 81 2.78 22.03 10.89
N GLY A 82 1.90 21.43 10.07
CA GLY A 82 2.05 20.06 9.59
C GLY A 82 2.01 19.00 10.69
N ARG A 83 1.50 19.32 11.88
CA ARG A 83 1.52 18.40 13.04
C ARG A 83 0.60 17.22 12.80
N ARG A 84 -0.62 17.47 12.33
CA ARG A 84 -1.60 16.41 12.07
C ARG A 84 -1.14 15.48 10.95
N TYR A 85 -0.50 16.04 9.92
CA TYR A 85 0.06 15.25 8.84
C TYR A 85 1.22 14.36 9.32
N ARG A 86 2.13 14.91 10.13
CA ARG A 86 3.27 14.16 10.68
C ARG A 86 2.84 13.08 11.66
N GLU A 87 1.95 13.42 12.60
CA GLU A 87 1.37 12.48 13.57
C GLU A 87 0.66 11.31 12.88
N ALA A 88 0.00 11.57 11.74
CA ALA A 88 -0.74 10.55 11.02
C ALA A 88 0.14 9.50 10.31
N TYR A 89 1.31 9.89 9.78
CA TYR A 89 2.07 9.02 8.87
C TYR A 89 3.55 8.83 9.21
N PHE A 90 4.14 9.67 10.06
CA PHE A 90 5.60 9.73 10.24
C PHE A 90 6.07 9.66 11.70
N ASP A 91 5.19 9.79 12.69
CA ASP A 91 5.61 9.79 14.11
C ASP A 91 5.84 8.38 14.69
N GLN A 92 5.38 7.32 14.01
CA GLN A 92 5.52 5.95 14.52
C GLN A 92 6.85 5.30 14.15
N VAL A 93 7.42 5.66 13.00
CA VAL A 93 8.67 5.09 12.49
C VAL A 93 9.73 6.21 12.47
N PRO A 94 10.83 6.09 13.25
CA PRO A 94 11.84 7.14 13.37
C PRO A 94 12.64 7.42 12.08
#